data_AF-A0A933Z3K6-F1
#
_entry.id   AF-A0A933Z3K6-F1
#
_cell.length_a   1.000
_cell.length_b   1.000
_cell.length_c   1.000
_cell.angle_alpha   90.00
_cell.angle_beta   90.00
_cell.angle_gamma   90.00
#
_symmetry.space_group_name_H-M   'P 1'
#
loop_
_entity.id
_entity.type
_entity.pdbx_description
1 polymer ?
#
loop_
_entity_poly.entity_id
_entity_poly.type
_entity_poly.pdbx_seq_one_letter_code
_entity_poly.pdbx_strand_id
1 'polypeptide(L)' 'MQVQVVDNNVEKAIKLLKRKLTKEGIFRQLKEKRWHEKPSDARRRKQRQARRRVRRQIARAKARSRG' A
#
# COMPACT_ATOMS: atom_id res chain seq x y z
N MET A 1 -2.80 -12.84 -8.55
CA MET A 1 -2.68 -13.09 -7.10
C MET A 1 -3.62 -14.23 -6.73
N GLN A 2 -3.12 -15.31 -6.11
CA GLN A 2 -3.92 -16.49 -5.77
C GLN A 2 -3.70 -16.94 -4.32
N VAL A 3 -4.72 -17.55 -3.72
CA VAL A 3 -4.69 -18.14 -2.37
C VAL A 3 -5.36 -19.51 -2.46
N GLN A 4 -4.64 -20.55 -2.07
CA GLN A 4 -5.21 -21.89 -1.93
C GLN A 4 -5.94 -22.01 -0.59
N VAL A 5 -7.08 -22.68 -0.61
CA VAL A 5 -7.83 -23.05 0.60
C VAL A 5 -7.29 -24.39 1.07
N VAL A 6 -6.90 -24.47 2.34
CA VAL A 6 -6.44 -25.69 2.99
C VAL A 6 -7.44 -26.04 4.09
N ASP A 7 -7.72 -27.33 4.27
CA ASP A 7 -8.62 -27.86 5.31
C ASP A 7 -10.03 -27.27 5.29
N ASN A 8 -10.57 -26.96 4.11
CA ASN A 8 -11.87 -26.29 3.93
C ASN A 8 -12.02 -24.95 4.70
N ASN A 9 -10.90 -24.33 5.12
CA ASN A 9 -10.94 -23.10 5.91
C ASN A 9 -10.97 -21.86 5.02
N VAL A 10 -12.17 -21.55 4.51
CA VAL A 10 -12.43 -20.46 3.58
C VAL A 10 -12.20 -19.08 4.23
N GLU A 11 -12.58 -18.91 5.49
CA GLU A 11 -12.47 -17.63 6.19
C GLU A 11 -11.00 -17.19 6.32
N LYS A 12 -10.12 -18.13 6.68
CA LYS A 12 -8.68 -17.89 6.78
C LYS A 12 -8.09 -17.55 5.41
N ALA A 13 -8.51 -18.24 4.35
CA ALA A 13 -8.09 -17.95 2.99
C ALA A 13 -8.49 -16.54 2.53
N ILE A 14 -9.73 -16.10 2.82
CA ILE A 14 -10.20 -14.74 2.54
C ILE A 14 -9.38 -13.70 3.30
N LYS A 15 -9.07 -13.96 4.58
CA LYS A 15 -8.24 -13.06 5.39
C LYS A 15 -6.82 -12.93 4.83
N LEU A 16 -6.22 -14.04 4.39
CA LEU A 16 -4.92 -14.07 3.72
C LEU A 16 -4.94 -13.30 2.41
N LEU A 17 -5.99 -13.48 1.59
CA LEU A 17 -6.19 -12.75 0.35
C LEU A 17 -6.27 -11.25 0.62
N LYS A 18 -7.12 -10.80 1.56
CA LYS A 18 -7.24 -9.38 1.92
C LYS A 18 -5.91 -8.78 2.37
N ARG A 19 -5.12 -9.52 3.15
CA ARG A 19 -3.77 -9.10 3.58
C ARG A 19 -2.81 -8.98 2.40
N LYS A 20 -2.79 -9.96 1.48
CA LYS A 20 -1.96 -9.90 0.26
C LYS A 20 -2.36 -8.71 -0.63
N LEU A 21 -3.66 -8.45 -0.84
CA LEU A 21 -4.16 -7.32 -1.65
C LEU A 21 -3.73 -5.97 -1.04
N THR A 22 -3.79 -5.88 0.29
CA THR A 22 -3.35 -4.69 1.03
C THR A 22 -1.84 -4.49 0.92
N LYS A 23 -1.05 -5.56 1.01
CA LYS A 23 0.42 -5.53 0.90
C LYS A 23 0.87 -5.10 -0.51
N GLU A 24 0.21 -5.62 -1.54
CA GLU A 24 0.45 -5.23 -2.94
C GLU A 24 -0.05 -3.80 -3.24
N GLY A 25 -0.93 -3.26 -2.38
CA GLY A 25 -1.42 -1.89 -2.50
C GLY A 25 -2.40 -1.68 -3.65
N ILE A 26 -3.02 -2.75 -4.14
CA ILE A 26 -3.93 -2.74 -5.29
C ILE A 26 -5.06 -1.73 -5.10
N PHE A 27 -5.68 -1.70 -3.91
CA PHE A 27 -6.75 -0.73 -3.60
C PHE A 27 -6.29 0.73 -3.74
N ARG A 28 -5.03 1.03 -3.40
CA ARG A 28 -4.46 2.36 -3.57
C ARG A 28 -4.30 2.71 -5.05
N GLN A 29 -3.81 1.75 -5.85
CA GLN A 29 -3.66 1.93 -7.29
C GLN A 29 -5.01 2.13 -7.98
N LEU A 30 -6.02 1.33 -7.61
CA LEU A 30 -7.39 1.46 -8.14
C LEU A 30 -7.97 2.84 -7.82
N LYS A 31 -7.78 3.34 -6.60
CA LYS A 31 -8.22 4.69 -6.22
C LYS A 31 -7.51 5.79 -7.01
N GLU A 32 -6.21 5.64 -7.25
CA GLU A 32 -5.41 6.60 -8.02
C GLU A 32 -5.74 6.58 -9.51
N LYS A 33 -6.17 5.44 -10.06
CA LYS A 33 -6.49 5.25 -11.48
C LYS A 33 -7.99 5.39 -11.81
N ARG A 34 -8.84 5.70 -10.84
CA ARG A 34 -10.30 5.78 -11.04
C ARG A 34 -10.71 6.83 -12.08
N TRP A 35 -9.87 7.85 -12.27
CA TRP A 35 -10.10 8.97 -13.18
C TRP A 35 -8.82 9.31 -13.92
N HIS A 36 -8.95 9.98 -15.07
CA HIS A 36 -7.79 10.52 -15.77
C HIS A 36 -7.14 11.65 -14.93
N GLU A 37 -5.83 11.52 -14.67
CA GLU A 37 -5.01 12.52 -13.99
C GLU A 37 -4.03 13.10 -15.03
N LYS A 38 -4.00 14.43 -15.17
CA LYS A 38 -3.05 15.09 -16.07
C LYS A 38 -1.60 14.70 -15.70
N PRO A 39 -0.69 14.56 -16.68
CA PRO A 39 0.68 14.11 -16.42
C PRO A 39 1.46 15.05 -15.47
N SER A 40 1.17 16.35 -15.48
CA SER A 40 1.72 17.33 -14.52
C SER A 40 1.26 17.05 -13.09
N ASP A 41 -0.02 16.81 -12.89
CA ASP A 41 -0.61 16.53 -11.58
C ASP A 41 -0.11 15.18 -11.03
N ALA A 42 0.00 14.17 -11.89
CA ALA A 42 0.58 12.87 -11.55
C ALA A 42 2.05 13.01 -11.11
N ARG A 43 2.86 13.82 -11.79
CA ARG A 43 4.25 14.13 -11.39
C ARG A 43 4.28 14.79 -10.01
N ARG A 44 3.44 15.82 -9.78
CA ARG A 44 3.35 16.52 -8.49
C ARG A 44 2.94 15.59 -7.35
N ARG A 45 1.96 14.71 -7.58
CA ARG A 45 1.50 13.70 -6.62
C ARG A 45 2.62 12.72 -6.28
N LYS A 46 3.31 12.16 -7.27
CA LYS A 46 4.45 11.24 -7.06
C LYS A 46 5.54 11.88 -6.20
N GLN A 47 5.91 13.13 -6.50
CA GLN A 47 6.93 13.85 -5.73
C GLN A 47 6.49 14.10 -4.28
N ARG A 48 5.23 14.51 -4.06
CA ARG A 48 4.66 14.67 -2.70
C ARG A 48 4.65 13.36 -1.93
N GLN A 49 4.28 12.24 -2.57
CA GLN A 49 4.27 10.92 -1.93
C GLN A 49 5.69 10.46 -1.56
N ALA A 50 6.69 10.68 -2.41
CA ALA A 50 8.09 10.37 -2.14
C ALA A 50 8.61 11.16 -0.92
N ARG A 51 8.40 12.48 -0.89
CA ARG A 51 8.76 13.33 0.25
C ARG A 51 8.10 12.86 1.55
N ARG A 52 6.80 12.50 1.50
CA ARG A 52 6.08 11.96 2.67
C ARG A 52 6.66 10.61 3.14
N ARG A 53 7.07 9.73 2.22
CA ARG A 53 7.70 8.44 2.55
C ARG A 53 9.02 8.65 3.28
N VAL A 54 9.88 9.52 2.76
CA VAL A 54 11.18 9.85 3.40
C VAL A 54 10.97 10.44 4.79
N ARG A 55 10.08 11.42 4.95
CA ARG A 55 9.75 12.01 6.26
C ARG A 55 9.30 10.96 7.28
N ARG A 56 8.44 10.02 6.85
CA ARG A 56 7.96 8.92 7.72
C ARG A 56 9.08 7.95 8.10
N GLN A 57 10.01 7.65 7.19
CA GLN A 57 11.15 6.79 7.49
C GLN A 57 12.09 7.43 8.52
N ILE A 58 12.41 8.71 8.34
CA ILE A 58 13.23 9.47 9.29
C ILE A 58 12.56 9.52 10.67
N ALA A 59 11.26 9.82 10.74
CA ALA A 59 10.52 9.85 12.00
C ALA A 59 10.54 8.49 12.72
N ARG A 60 10.38 7.38 11.98
CA ARG A 60 10.47 6.02 12.53
C ARG A 60 11.89 5.70 13.04
N ALA A 61 12.93 6.10 12.30
CA ALA A 61 14.32 5.91 12.72
C ALA A 61 14.62 6.68 14.02
N LYS A 62 14.20 7.95 14.10
CA LYS A 62 14.32 8.76 15.32
C LYS A 62 13.55 8.19 16.51
N ALA A 63 12.36 7.64 16.29
CA ALA A 63 11.59 7.00 17.37
C ALA A 63 12.30 5.76 17.92
N ARG A 64 12.96 4.97 17.04
CA ARG A 64 13.74 3.79 17.43
C ARG A 64 15.04 4.14 18.15
N SER A 65 15.67 5.26 17.82
CA SER A 65 16.93 5.69 18.45
C SER A 65 16.73 6.41 19.79
N ARG A 66 15.48 6.68 20.19
CA ARG A 66 15.13 7.37 21.44
C ARG A 66 14.62 6.43 22.52
N GLY A 67 14.50 5.14 22.22
CA GLY A 67 14.28 4.07 23.20
C GLY A 67 15.53 3.19 23.25
#